data_AF-A0A6V7L1M4-F1
#
_entry.id   AF-A0A6V7L1M4-F1
#
_cell.length_a   1.000
_cell.length_b   1.000
_cell.length_c   1.000
_cell.angle_alpha   90.00
_cell.angle_beta   90.00
_cell.angle_gamma   90.00
#
_symmetry.space_group_name_H-M   'P 1'
#
loop_
_entity.id
_entity.type
_entity.pdbx_description
1 polymer ?
#
loop_
_entity_poly.entity_id
_entity_poly.type
_entity_poly.pdbx_seq_one_letter_code
_entity_poly.pdbx_strand_id
1 'polypeptide(L)'
;NFNLFRLESTYEIRQDIEDSVSRLSPWKAEDGGVYFGGWARMAQPITQFAVVEVAKPNIGEKRPSRVRADVTINLSVRREIKSEWENLRKHDVCFLLTVKPPNAIGTKYSHKLPFVPQVGLTYVRGCEVEGMLDSNGRVIEDGPEPRPMLPGDTRTYRVWLDSNQYRIDMDNASHGSEDVYESFNIIMRRKPKENNFKAVLETIRELMNTECVVPDWLHNIILG
;
A
#
# COMPACT_ATOMS: atom_id res chain seq x y z
N ASN A 1 -10.85 7.00 -20.89
CA ASN A 1 -11.41 6.42 -19.64
C ASN A 1 -10.34 5.88 -18.70
N PHE A 2 -9.56 4.85 -19.04
CA PHE A 2 -8.52 4.29 -18.14
C PHE A 2 -7.58 5.34 -17.51
N ASN A 3 -6.94 6.18 -18.33
CA ASN A 3 -6.01 7.20 -17.83
C ASN A 3 -6.68 8.27 -16.98
N LEU A 4 -7.93 8.63 -17.30
CA LEU A 4 -8.65 9.68 -16.59
C LEU A 4 -9.04 9.20 -15.18
N PHE A 5 -9.61 8.01 -15.08
CA PHE A 5 -9.94 7.38 -13.80
C PHE A 5 -8.68 7.13 -12.94
N ARG A 6 -7.57 6.73 -13.57
CA ARG A 6 -6.28 6.58 -12.91
C ARG A 6 -5.79 7.90 -12.31
N LEU A 7 -5.86 9.00 -13.06
CA LEU A 7 -5.42 10.32 -12.59
C LEU A 7 -6.32 10.88 -11.48
N GLU A 8 -7.64 10.72 -11.60
CA GLU A 8 -8.59 11.13 -10.57
C GLU A 8 -8.35 10.38 -9.25
N SER A 9 -8.27 9.04 -9.30
CA SER A 9 -7.99 8.22 -8.12
C SER A 9 -6.64 8.58 -7.49
N THR A 10 -5.65 8.96 -8.30
CA THR A 10 -4.32 9.37 -7.80
C THR A 10 -4.39 10.67 -6.98
N TYR A 11 -5.30 11.59 -7.32
CA TYR A 11 -5.49 12.82 -6.57
C TYR A 11 -6.02 12.55 -5.17
N GLU A 12 -7.02 11.67 -5.03
CA GLU A 12 -7.53 11.25 -3.72
C GLU A 12 -6.47 10.54 -2.88
N ILE A 13 -5.72 9.61 -3.50
CA ILE A 13 -4.61 8.90 -2.83
C ILE A 13 -3.59 9.90 -2.29
N ARG A 14 -3.27 10.95 -3.06
CA ARG A 14 -2.37 12.00 -2.62
C ARG A 14 -2.91 12.70 -1.37
N GLN A 15 -4.18 13.08 -1.33
CA GLN A 15 -4.78 13.72 -0.16
C GLN A 15 -4.75 12.82 1.08
N ASP A 16 -5.04 11.53 0.91
CA ASP A 16 -4.98 10.54 1.99
C ASP A 16 -3.57 10.39 2.56
N ILE A 17 -2.54 10.39 1.70
CA ILE A 17 -1.13 10.34 2.09
C ILE A 17 -0.75 11.62 2.85
N GLU A 18 -1.12 12.80 2.34
CA GLU A 18 -0.80 14.08 2.96
C GLU A 18 -1.42 14.19 4.37
N ASP A 19 -2.69 13.82 4.55
CA ASP A 19 -3.37 13.83 5.85
C ASP A 19 -2.76 12.79 6.81
N SER A 20 -2.56 11.55 6.36
CA SER A 20 -2.09 10.47 7.24
C SER A 20 -0.65 10.71 7.72
N VAL A 21 0.26 11.10 6.81
CA VAL A 21 1.68 11.32 7.14
C VAL A 21 1.85 12.59 7.97
N SER A 22 1.10 13.66 7.70
CA SER A 22 1.17 14.88 8.52
C SER A 22 0.73 14.61 9.97
N ARG A 23 -0.31 13.79 10.17
CA ARG A 23 -0.75 13.35 11.51
C ARG A 23 0.26 12.48 12.24
N LEU A 24 0.99 11.63 11.54
CA LEU A 24 2.07 10.82 12.13
C LEU A 24 3.24 11.68 12.63
N SER A 25 3.40 12.91 12.11
CA SER A 25 4.46 13.85 12.49
C SER A 25 5.85 13.20 12.47
N PRO A 26 6.35 12.78 11.30
CA PRO A 26 7.67 12.17 11.17
C PRO A 26 8.77 13.20 11.41
N TRP A 27 9.69 12.88 12.32
CA TRP A 27 10.86 13.68 12.64
C TRP A 27 12.13 12.84 12.61
N LYS A 28 13.26 13.51 12.43
CA LYS A 28 14.58 12.88 12.48
C LYS A 28 14.93 12.55 13.92
N ALA A 29 15.15 11.27 14.20
CA ALA A 29 15.63 10.79 15.49
C ALA A 29 17.15 11.03 15.65
N GLU A 30 17.64 10.96 16.88
CA GLU A 30 19.07 11.17 17.19
C GLU A 30 19.98 10.09 16.59
N ASP A 31 19.48 8.86 16.47
CA ASP A 31 20.16 7.72 15.86
C ASP A 31 20.15 7.77 14.31
N GLY A 32 19.57 8.83 13.72
CA GLY A 32 19.40 8.98 12.28
C GLY A 32 18.17 8.27 11.72
N GLY A 33 17.39 7.58 12.56
CA GLY A 33 16.14 6.95 12.20
C GLY A 33 14.96 7.92 12.12
N VAL A 34 13.76 7.35 12.00
CA VAL A 34 12.50 8.11 11.97
C VAL A 34 11.79 7.96 13.30
N TYR A 35 11.47 9.09 13.91
CA TYR A 35 10.61 9.15 15.08
C TYR A 35 9.23 9.69 14.69
N PHE A 36 8.18 8.96 15.02
CA PHE A 36 6.79 9.38 14.79
C PHE A 36 6.23 9.98 16.07
N GLY A 37 6.09 11.31 16.10
CA GLY A 37 5.59 12.04 17.28
C GLY A 37 4.06 12.07 17.39
N GLY A 38 3.35 11.68 16.34
CA GLY A 38 1.90 11.68 16.28
C GLY A 38 1.32 10.31 15.95
N TRP A 39 0.00 10.28 15.74
CA TRP A 39 -0.73 9.06 15.42
C TRP A 39 -1.74 9.32 14.31
N ALA A 40 -1.99 8.31 13.48
CA ALA A 40 -3.00 8.36 12.43
C ALA A 40 -3.91 7.13 12.53
N ARG A 41 -5.21 7.32 12.28
CA ARG A 41 -6.18 6.21 12.23
C ARG A 41 -5.98 5.33 11.00
N MET A 42 -5.57 5.94 9.89
CA MET A 42 -5.44 5.33 8.55
C MET A 42 -4.02 4.91 8.20
N ALA A 43 -3.02 5.25 9.01
CA ALA A 43 -1.63 4.84 8.80
C ALA A 43 -0.98 4.38 10.10
N GLN A 44 -0.07 3.41 10.01
CA GLN A 44 0.69 2.87 11.13
C GLN A 44 2.17 2.74 10.76
N PRO A 45 3.09 3.00 11.70
CA PRO A 45 4.49 2.68 11.52
C PRO A 45 4.69 1.19 11.27
N ILE A 46 5.53 0.86 10.28
CA ILE A 46 5.94 -0.51 10.01
C ILE A 46 7.02 -0.88 11.01
N THR A 47 6.82 -2.01 11.70
CA THR A 47 7.82 -2.59 12.62
C THR A 47 8.75 -3.54 11.90
N GLN A 48 8.25 -4.26 10.90
CA GLN A 48 9.03 -5.16 10.05
C GLN A 48 8.38 -5.29 8.69
N PHE A 49 9.19 -5.34 7.64
CA PHE A 49 8.76 -5.65 6.28
C PHE A 49 9.75 -6.63 5.66
N ALA A 50 9.24 -7.65 4.96
CA ALA A 50 10.07 -8.60 4.25
C ALA A 50 9.36 -9.11 2.99
N VAL A 51 10.06 -9.15 1.86
CA VAL A 51 9.60 -9.88 0.67
C VAL A 51 9.82 -11.37 0.93
N VAL A 52 8.74 -12.14 0.95
CA VAL A 52 8.76 -13.57 1.34
C VAL A 52 8.68 -14.52 0.16
N GLU A 53 8.17 -14.06 -0.99
CA GLU A 53 8.14 -14.86 -2.21
C GLU A 53 8.28 -13.99 -3.45
N VAL A 54 9.14 -14.44 -4.37
CA VAL A 54 9.21 -13.95 -5.74
C VAL A 54 9.04 -15.16 -6.65
N ALA A 55 7.88 -15.29 -7.28
CA ALA A 55 7.58 -16.40 -8.16
C ALA A 55 8.25 -16.21 -9.54
N LYS A 56 8.58 -17.33 -10.19
CA LYS A 56 9.20 -17.30 -11.52
C LYS A 56 8.29 -16.59 -12.54
N PRO A 57 8.85 -15.83 -13.49
CA PRO A 57 8.09 -15.28 -14.60
C PRO A 57 7.33 -16.35 -15.38
N ASN A 58 6.15 -15.99 -15.90
CA ASN A 58 5.46 -16.81 -16.89
C ASN A 58 6.25 -16.85 -18.20
N ILE A 59 6.02 -17.87 -19.02
CA ILE A 59 6.67 -18.00 -20.33
C ILE A 59 6.35 -16.76 -21.18
N GLY A 60 7.39 -16.11 -21.71
CA GLY A 60 7.27 -14.89 -22.51
C GLY A 60 7.17 -13.59 -21.70
N GLU A 61 6.90 -13.68 -20.39
CA GLU A 61 6.94 -12.52 -19.50
C GLU A 61 8.33 -12.37 -18.88
N LYS A 62 8.73 -11.11 -18.69
CA LYS A 62 10.01 -10.79 -18.04
C LYS A 62 9.83 -10.37 -16.56
N ARG A 63 8.60 -10.12 -16.11
CA ARG A 63 8.25 -9.78 -14.72
C ARG A 63 7.95 -11.06 -13.92
N PRO A 64 8.15 -11.09 -12.60
CA PRO A 64 7.72 -12.23 -11.79
C PRO A 64 6.20 -12.43 -11.90
N SER A 65 5.74 -13.68 -11.87
CA SER A 65 4.30 -13.98 -11.93
C SER A 65 3.57 -13.54 -10.66
N ARG A 66 4.26 -13.49 -9.52
CA ARG A 66 3.73 -13.05 -8.22
C ARG A 66 4.88 -12.59 -7.32
N VAL A 67 4.60 -11.57 -6.51
CA VAL A 67 5.49 -11.11 -5.43
C VAL A 67 4.67 -10.99 -4.15
N ARG A 68 5.12 -11.63 -3.07
CA ARG A 68 4.50 -11.57 -1.74
C ARG A 68 5.45 -10.93 -0.73
N ALA A 69 4.89 -10.13 0.16
CA ALA A 69 5.61 -9.56 1.28
C ALA A 69 4.79 -9.68 2.57
N ASP A 70 5.48 -9.81 3.70
CA ASP A 70 4.89 -9.77 5.03
C ASP A 70 5.21 -8.41 5.64
N VAL A 71 4.16 -7.70 6.08
CA VAL A 71 4.25 -6.39 6.74
C VAL A 71 3.70 -6.50 8.17
N THR A 72 4.52 -6.14 9.14
CA THR A 72 4.18 -6.22 10.57
C THR A 72 4.02 -4.83 11.15
N ILE A 73 2.92 -4.63 11.87
CA ILE A 73 2.61 -3.40 12.60
C ILE A 73 2.28 -3.72 14.05
N ASN A 74 2.46 -2.72 14.92
CA ASN A 74 2.02 -2.77 16.30
C ASN A 74 0.74 -1.93 16.45
N LEU A 75 -0.34 -2.58 16.89
CA LEU A 75 -1.65 -1.98 17.12
C LEU A 75 -1.92 -1.70 18.61
N SER A 76 -0.93 -1.21 19.36
CA SER A 76 -1.12 -0.63 20.70
C SER A 76 -1.81 0.74 20.60
N VAL A 77 -2.99 0.74 19.99
CA VAL A 77 -3.87 1.88 19.72
C VAL A 77 -5.24 1.64 20.35
N ARG A 78 -6.14 2.61 20.23
CA ARG A 78 -7.52 2.45 20.72
C ARG A 78 -8.21 1.24 20.08
N ARG A 79 -9.06 0.56 20.85
CA ARG A 79 -9.72 -0.70 20.45
C ARG A 79 -10.50 -0.57 19.14
N GLU A 80 -11.14 0.57 18.89
CA GLU A 80 -11.89 0.83 17.66
C GLU A 80 -10.97 0.84 16.44
N ILE A 81 -9.80 1.49 16.58
CA ILE A 81 -8.79 1.56 15.52
C ILE A 81 -8.16 0.18 15.31
N LYS A 82 -7.84 -0.54 16.39
CA LYS A 82 -7.33 -1.91 16.30
C LYS A 82 -8.30 -2.81 15.54
N SER A 83 -9.58 -2.77 15.88
CA SER A 83 -10.64 -3.52 15.19
C SER A 83 -10.73 -3.16 13.70
N GLU A 84 -10.58 -1.89 13.33
CA GLU A 84 -10.56 -1.48 11.91
C GLU A 84 -9.39 -2.07 11.13
N TRP A 85 -8.19 -2.09 11.71
CA TRP A 85 -7.02 -2.70 11.10
C TRP A 85 -7.12 -4.23 11.03
N GLU A 86 -7.62 -4.86 12.09
CA GLU A 86 -7.90 -6.31 12.11
C GLU A 86 -9.02 -6.69 11.13
N ASN A 87 -9.82 -5.72 10.68
CA ASN A 87 -10.88 -5.92 9.71
C ASN A 87 -10.46 -5.73 8.25
N LEU A 88 -9.18 -5.50 7.95
CA LEU A 88 -8.70 -5.58 6.58
C LEU A 88 -9.05 -6.95 5.97
N ARG A 89 -9.57 -6.92 4.74
CA ARG A 89 -10.01 -8.08 3.98
C ARG A 89 -9.05 -8.37 2.85
N LYS A 90 -9.14 -9.58 2.32
CA LYS A 90 -8.49 -9.92 1.07
C LYS A 90 -8.92 -8.93 -0.02
N HIS A 91 -7.97 -8.53 -0.86
CA HIS A 91 -8.15 -7.55 -1.93
C HIS A 91 -8.22 -6.08 -1.50
N ASP A 92 -8.17 -5.77 -0.19
CA ASP A 92 -8.02 -4.39 0.27
C ASP A 92 -6.67 -3.83 -0.17
N VAL A 93 -6.68 -2.65 -0.81
CA VAL A 93 -5.45 -1.97 -1.24
C VAL A 93 -4.89 -1.12 -0.11
N CYS A 94 -3.60 -1.28 0.18
CA CYS A 94 -2.82 -0.45 1.09
C CYS A 94 -1.65 0.19 0.35
N PHE A 95 -1.02 1.17 0.98
CA PHE A 95 0.15 1.86 0.46
C PHE A 95 1.30 1.76 1.46
N LEU A 96 2.45 1.33 0.95
CA LEU A 96 3.73 1.29 1.65
C LEU A 96 4.45 2.60 1.34
N LEU A 97 4.83 3.34 2.39
CA LEU A 97 5.48 4.63 2.28
C LEU A 97 6.84 4.61 2.96
N THR A 98 7.77 5.35 2.38
CA THR A 98 9.08 5.64 2.96
C THR A 98 9.20 7.13 3.19
N VAL A 99 9.35 7.54 4.43
CA VAL A 99 9.69 8.92 4.80
C VAL A 99 11.10 8.99 5.39
N LYS A 100 11.87 10.02 5.00
CA LYS A 100 13.21 10.34 5.51
C LYS A 100 13.19 11.80 5.99
N PRO A 101 12.62 12.07 7.18
CA PRO A 101 12.34 13.43 7.62
C PRO A 101 13.65 14.23 7.82
N PRO A 102 13.75 15.46 7.27
CA PRO A 102 14.92 16.30 7.49
C PRO A 102 14.85 17.09 8.81
N ASN A 103 13.65 17.22 9.38
CA ASN A 103 13.35 18.13 10.48
C ASN A 103 13.54 17.48 11.86
N ALA A 104 14.01 18.25 12.83
CA ALA A 104 14.16 17.81 14.22
C ALA A 104 12.80 17.60 14.92
N ILE A 105 12.83 16.81 15.99
CA ILE A 105 11.67 16.52 16.85
C ILE A 105 11.00 17.83 17.32
N GLY A 106 9.67 17.89 17.23
CA GLY A 106 8.87 19.05 17.62
C GLY A 106 8.64 20.08 16.51
N THR A 107 9.25 19.92 15.34
CA THR A 107 9.00 20.82 14.19
C THR A 107 7.54 20.71 13.72
N LYS A 108 6.83 21.84 13.70
CA LYS A 108 5.42 21.87 13.28
C LYS A 108 5.27 21.80 11.76
N TYR A 109 4.31 20.99 11.31
CA TYR A 109 3.91 20.92 9.91
C TYR A 109 3.19 22.20 9.46
N SER A 110 3.48 22.66 8.24
CA SER A 110 2.85 23.83 7.63
C SER A 110 2.14 23.46 6.32
N HIS A 111 0.81 23.58 6.31
CA HIS A 111 -0.02 23.36 5.11
C HIS A 111 0.23 24.39 3.98
N LYS A 112 0.97 25.46 4.27
CA LYS A 112 1.33 26.48 3.25
C LYS A 112 2.59 26.12 2.47
N LEU A 113 3.40 25.21 3.00
CA LEU A 113 4.66 24.78 2.38
C LEU A 113 4.46 23.46 1.62
N PRO A 114 5.32 23.14 0.64
CA PRO A 114 5.26 21.87 -0.07
C PRO A 114 5.36 20.68 0.90
N PHE A 115 4.49 19.67 0.72
CA PHE A 115 4.42 18.52 1.61
C PHE A 115 5.70 17.67 1.60
N VAL A 116 6.16 17.25 0.41
CA VAL A 116 7.27 16.28 0.26
C VAL A 116 8.56 16.71 0.97
N PRO A 117 9.08 17.95 0.82
CA PRO A 117 10.28 18.38 1.52
C PRO A 117 10.12 18.50 3.05
N GLN A 118 8.89 18.72 3.55
CA GLN A 118 8.65 18.83 4.99
C GLN A 118 8.71 17.48 5.70
N VAL A 119 8.16 16.43 5.09
CA VAL A 119 8.11 15.08 5.69
C VAL A 119 9.19 14.15 5.18
N GLY A 120 9.86 14.52 4.08
CA GLY A 120 10.87 13.68 3.42
C GLY A 120 10.28 12.46 2.72
N LEU A 121 9.09 12.56 2.14
CA LEU A 121 8.46 11.44 1.43
C LEU A 121 9.34 11.03 0.23
N THR A 122 9.86 9.81 0.27
CA THR A 122 10.84 9.29 -0.71
C THR A 122 10.20 8.28 -1.66
N TYR A 123 9.46 7.31 -1.11
CA TYR A 123 8.83 6.25 -1.90
C TYR A 123 7.38 6.02 -1.51
N VAL A 124 6.57 5.66 -2.49
CA VAL A 124 5.18 5.21 -2.36
C VAL A 124 5.02 3.98 -3.24
N ARG A 125 4.55 2.87 -2.67
CA ARG A 125 4.20 1.65 -3.41
C ARG A 125 2.83 1.15 -2.98
N GLY A 126 2.04 0.68 -3.93
CA GLY A 126 0.78 0.01 -3.63
C GLY A 126 1.02 -1.46 -3.29
N CYS A 127 0.23 -1.99 -2.38
CA CYS A 127 0.13 -3.41 -2.10
C CYS A 127 -1.34 -3.81 -1.90
N GLU A 128 -1.64 -5.09 -2.09
CA GLU A 128 -2.98 -5.63 -1.91
C GLU A 128 -2.94 -6.71 -0.82
N VAL A 129 -3.88 -6.68 0.11
CA VAL A 129 -3.93 -7.62 1.22
C VAL A 129 -4.31 -9.02 0.71
N GLU A 130 -3.44 -10.01 0.95
CA GLU A 130 -3.78 -11.44 0.82
C GLU A 130 -4.53 -11.91 2.07
N GLY A 131 -4.06 -11.48 3.25
CA GLY A 131 -4.74 -11.67 4.53
C GLY A 131 -3.82 -11.46 5.73
N MET A 132 -4.39 -11.55 6.93
CA MET A 132 -3.63 -11.47 8.19
C MET A 132 -3.03 -12.84 8.53
N LEU A 133 -1.83 -12.86 9.10
CA LEU A 133 -1.17 -14.10 9.51
C LEU A 133 -1.57 -14.54 10.92
N ASP A 134 -1.66 -15.85 11.11
CA ASP A 134 -1.76 -16.48 12.43
C ASP A 134 -0.37 -16.61 13.09
N SER A 135 -0.35 -17.17 14.31
CA SER A 135 0.90 -17.43 15.04
C SER A 135 1.83 -18.45 14.36
N ASN A 136 1.33 -19.20 13.38
CA ASN A 136 2.09 -20.21 12.62
C ASN A 136 2.54 -19.68 11.25
N GLY A 137 2.32 -18.40 10.94
CA GLY A 137 2.67 -17.77 9.66
C GLY A 137 1.76 -18.17 8.50
N ARG A 138 0.58 -18.74 8.79
CA ARG A 138 -0.45 -19.07 7.80
C ARG A 138 -1.41 -17.90 7.65
N VAL A 139 -1.87 -17.67 6.43
CA VAL A 139 -2.89 -16.66 6.17
C VAL A 139 -4.20 -17.14 6.78
N ILE A 140 -4.79 -16.33 7.65
CA ILE A 140 -6.11 -16.56 8.23
C ILE A 140 -7.12 -16.41 7.11
N GLU A 141 -7.78 -17.51 6.75
CA GLU A 141 -8.84 -17.49 5.75
C GLU A 141 -10.08 -16.75 6.29
N ASP A 142 -10.83 -16.12 5.38
CA ASP A 142 -12.12 -15.52 5.69
C ASP A 142 -13.15 -16.64 5.97
N GLY A 143 -13.20 -17.08 7.22
CA GLY A 143 -14.16 -18.06 7.73
C GLY A 143 -15.41 -17.42 8.37
N PRO A 144 -16.40 -18.24 8.77
CA PRO A 144 -17.56 -17.76 9.52
C PRO A 144 -17.12 -17.12 10.84
N GLU A 145 -17.81 -16.05 11.25
CA GLU A 145 -17.53 -15.39 12.52
C GLU A 145 -17.71 -16.34 13.72
N PRO A 146 -16.88 -16.21 14.78
CA PRO A 146 -15.91 -15.14 15.02
C PRO A 146 -14.49 -15.47 14.50
N ARG A 147 -13.80 -14.42 14.04
CA ARG A 147 -12.37 -14.51 13.70
C ARG A 147 -11.54 -14.92 14.92
N PRO A 148 -10.44 -15.66 14.73
CA PRO A 148 -9.56 -16.03 15.82
C PRO A 148 -9.00 -14.78 16.52
N MET A 149 -9.11 -14.74 17.86
CA MET A 149 -8.51 -13.67 18.65
C MET A 149 -7.00 -13.89 18.73
N LEU A 150 -6.23 -13.03 18.07
CA LEU A 150 -4.78 -13.06 18.12
C LEU A 150 -4.26 -12.43 19.42
N PRO A 151 -3.31 -13.08 20.14
CA PRO A 151 -2.72 -12.50 21.33
C PRO A 151 -1.90 -11.25 21.01
N GLY A 152 -1.74 -10.37 22.01
CA GLY A 152 -0.96 -9.14 21.88
C GLY A 152 -1.51 -8.10 20.90
N ASP A 153 -0.66 -7.13 20.57
CA ASP A 153 -0.99 -6.00 19.69
C ASP A 153 -0.29 -6.06 18.33
N THR A 154 0.67 -6.95 18.16
CA THR A 154 1.39 -7.13 16.89
C THR A 154 0.51 -7.86 15.88
N ARG A 155 0.41 -7.34 14.67
CA ARG A 155 -0.28 -7.97 13.54
C ARG A 155 0.63 -7.99 12.33
N THR A 156 0.68 -9.13 11.64
CA THR A 156 1.39 -9.29 10.38
C THR A 156 0.38 -9.55 9.28
N TYR A 157 0.49 -8.82 8.17
CA TYR A 157 -0.32 -9.00 6.98
C TYR A 157 0.56 -9.51 5.86
N ARG A 158 0.09 -10.53 5.15
CA ARG A 158 0.66 -10.90 3.87
C ARG A 158 0.00 -10.08 2.77
N VAL A 159 0.83 -9.50 1.91
CA VAL A 159 0.38 -8.62 0.82
C VAL A 159 0.99 -9.04 -0.51
N TRP A 160 0.25 -8.80 -1.59
CA TRP A 160 0.76 -8.85 -2.95
C TRP A 160 1.31 -7.49 -3.37
N LEU A 161 2.49 -7.52 -3.98
CA LEU A 161 3.11 -6.36 -4.59
C LEU A 161 2.89 -6.38 -6.11
N ASP A 162 2.89 -5.20 -6.75
CA ASP A 162 2.82 -5.14 -8.21
C ASP A 162 4.12 -5.70 -8.83
N SER A 163 3.99 -6.80 -9.57
CA SER A 163 5.14 -7.47 -10.19
C SER A 163 5.88 -6.63 -11.23
N ASN A 164 5.20 -5.74 -11.95
CA ASN A 164 5.87 -4.86 -12.92
C ASN A 164 6.72 -3.84 -12.18
N GLN A 165 6.14 -3.21 -11.15
CA GLN A 165 6.82 -2.23 -10.33
C GLN A 165 8.00 -2.84 -9.59
N TYR A 166 7.83 -4.03 -9.00
CA TYR A 166 8.92 -4.78 -8.36
C TYR A 166 10.08 -5.02 -9.31
N ARG A 167 9.78 -5.46 -10.54
CA ARG A 167 10.81 -5.70 -11.55
C ARG A 167 11.54 -4.42 -11.95
N ILE A 168 10.82 -3.31 -12.13
CA ILE A 168 11.44 -2.00 -12.43
C ILE A 168 12.34 -1.54 -11.28
N ASP A 169 11.88 -1.71 -10.04
CA ASP A 169 12.63 -1.31 -8.84
C ASP A 169 13.89 -2.16 -8.66
N MET A 170 13.82 -3.47 -8.88
CA MET A 170 14.98 -4.36 -8.87
C MET A 170 15.97 -4.06 -9.99
N ASP A 171 15.47 -3.77 -11.20
CA ASP A 171 16.31 -3.34 -12.31
C ASP A 171 17.04 -2.04 -11.91
N ASN A 172 16.36 -1.05 -11.35
CA ASN A 172 17.00 0.19 -10.88
C ASN A 172 18.02 -0.02 -9.75
N ALA A 173 17.71 -0.91 -8.80
CA ALA A 173 18.61 -1.26 -7.70
C ALA A 173 19.90 -1.94 -8.22
N SER A 174 19.78 -2.81 -9.23
CA SER A 174 20.95 -3.43 -9.88
C SER A 174 21.85 -2.42 -10.60
N HIS A 175 21.32 -1.26 -10.98
CA HIS A 175 22.08 -0.14 -11.55
C HIS A 175 22.59 0.85 -10.48
N GLY A 176 22.54 0.48 -9.19
CA GLY A 176 23.11 1.25 -8.08
C GLY A 176 22.13 2.17 -7.35
N SER A 177 20.82 2.08 -7.63
CA SER A 177 19.81 2.75 -6.79
C SER A 177 19.61 2.01 -5.45
N GLU A 178 19.05 2.70 -4.46
CA GLU A 178 18.65 2.09 -3.18
C GLU A 178 17.54 1.04 -3.39
N ASP A 179 17.57 -0.05 -2.64
CA ASP A 179 16.46 -1.01 -2.60
C ASP A 179 15.26 -0.40 -1.86
N VAL A 180 14.22 -0.10 -2.64
CA VAL A 180 12.97 0.48 -2.13
C VAL A 180 12.33 -0.42 -1.06
N TYR A 181 12.43 -1.75 -1.21
CA TYR A 181 11.75 -2.72 -0.36
C TYR A 181 12.36 -2.87 1.02
N GLU A 182 13.56 -2.35 1.25
CA GLU A 182 14.21 -2.31 2.56
C GLU A 182 13.92 -1.00 3.32
N SER A 183 13.28 -0.03 2.67
CA SER A 183 13.16 1.35 3.18
C SER A 183 11.81 1.70 3.81
N PHE A 184 10.78 0.86 3.63
CA PHE A 184 9.42 1.20 4.05
C PHE A 184 9.28 1.32 5.57
N ASN A 185 8.64 2.39 6.02
CA ASN A 185 8.45 2.67 7.44
C ASN A 185 7.01 3.06 7.82
N ILE A 186 6.10 3.19 6.86
CA ILE A 186 4.67 3.44 7.10
C ILE A 186 3.83 2.56 6.17
N ILE A 187 2.76 1.98 6.71
CA ILE A 187 1.66 1.42 5.92
C ILE A 187 0.42 2.30 6.10
N MET A 188 -0.26 2.60 5.00
CA MET A 188 -1.49 3.37 4.97
C MET A 188 -2.61 2.55 4.32
N ARG A 189 -3.75 2.43 5.00
CA ARG A 189 -4.99 1.88 4.44
C ARG A 189 -5.89 3.02 3.97
N ARG A 190 -6.85 2.71 3.09
CA ARG A 190 -7.90 3.65 2.67
C ARG A 190 -9.28 3.19 3.16
N LYS A 191 -10.28 4.06 3.06
CA LYS A 191 -11.67 3.66 3.36
C LYS A 191 -12.16 2.69 2.28
N PRO A 192 -12.76 1.54 2.64
CA PRO A 192 -13.19 0.53 1.65
C PRO A 192 -14.07 1.09 0.53
N LYS A 193 -14.99 2.02 0.85
CA LYS A 193 -15.90 2.63 -0.15
C LYS A 193 -15.18 3.45 -1.23
N GLU A 194 -14.01 3.99 -0.91
CA GLU A 194 -13.20 4.86 -1.79
C GLU A 194 -12.01 4.07 -2.40
N ASN A 195 -11.88 2.78 -2.10
CA ASN A 195 -10.68 1.97 -2.38
C ASN A 195 -10.86 0.91 -3.47
N ASN A 196 -11.74 1.14 -4.44
CA ASN A 196 -12.03 0.18 -5.52
C ASN A 196 -11.23 0.43 -6.81
N PHE A 197 -10.33 1.41 -6.81
CA PHE A 197 -9.68 1.88 -8.03
C PHE A 197 -8.88 0.79 -8.75
N LYS A 198 -8.17 -0.06 -8.01
CA LYS A 198 -7.35 -1.14 -8.58
C LYS A 198 -8.22 -2.15 -9.32
N ALA A 199 -9.28 -2.65 -8.68
CA ALA A 199 -10.18 -3.62 -9.28
C ALA A 199 -10.80 -3.06 -10.58
N VAL A 200 -11.24 -1.80 -10.57
CA VAL A 200 -11.77 -1.13 -11.77
C VAL A 200 -10.72 -1.04 -12.88
N LEU A 201 -9.47 -0.66 -12.56
CA LEU A 201 -8.38 -0.59 -13.53
C LEU A 201 -8.02 -1.97 -14.09
N GLU A 202 -8.05 -3.02 -13.26
CA GLU A 202 -7.83 -4.39 -13.69
C GLU A 202 -8.92 -4.86 -14.65
N THR A 203 -10.19 -4.64 -14.33
CA THR A 203 -11.31 -4.96 -15.23
C THR A 203 -11.20 -4.20 -16.56
N ILE A 204 -10.88 -2.91 -16.54
CA ILE A 204 -10.71 -2.13 -17.77
C ILE A 204 -9.55 -2.69 -18.61
N ARG A 205 -8.43 -3.06 -17.98
CA ARG A 205 -7.28 -3.66 -18.67
C ARG A 205 -7.62 -5.01 -19.26
N GLU A 206 -8.37 -5.85 -18.54
CA GLU A 206 -8.84 -7.14 -19.04
C GLU A 206 -9.74 -6.95 -20.27
N LEU A 207 -10.71 -6.03 -20.22
CA LEU A 207 -11.57 -5.70 -21.35
C LEU A 207 -10.79 -5.22 -22.58
N MET A 208 -9.69 -4.48 -22.39
CA MET A 208 -8.82 -4.06 -23.49
C MET A 208 -8.02 -5.20 -24.12
N ASN A 209 -7.76 -6.27 -23.37
CA ASN A 209 -7.01 -7.44 -23.84
C ASN A 209 -7.90 -8.55 -24.39
N THR A 210 -9.20 -8.51 -24.11
CA THR A 210 -10.20 -9.40 -24.73
C THR A 210 -10.71 -8.83 -26.04
N GLU A 211 -11.10 -9.69 -26.98
CA GLU A 211 -11.93 -9.25 -28.11
C GLU A 211 -13.25 -8.72 -27.55
N CYS A 212 -13.42 -7.41 -27.56
CA CYS A 212 -14.59 -6.75 -27.00
C CYS A 212 -15.76 -6.92 -27.96
N VAL A 213 -16.47 -8.06 -27.84
CA VAL A 213 -17.65 -8.37 -28.66
C VAL A 213 -18.85 -7.59 -28.11
N VAL A 214 -18.92 -6.31 -28.48
CA VAL A 214 -20.09 -5.47 -28.24
C VAL A 214 -21.07 -5.73 -29.38
N PRO A 215 -22.39 -5.87 -29.13
CA PRO A 215 -23.35 -6.03 -30.21
C PRO A 215 -23.24 -4.92 -31.26
N ASP A 216 -23.27 -5.28 -32.54
CA ASP A 216 -23.01 -4.34 -33.66
C ASP A 216 -23.92 -3.11 -33.63
N TRP A 217 -25.19 -3.30 -33.22
CA TRP A 217 -26.17 -2.22 -33.08
C TRP A 217 -25.82 -1.20 -31.98
N LEU A 218 -24.96 -1.57 -31.05
CA LEU A 218 -24.52 -0.74 -29.93
C LEU A 218 -23.13 -0.13 -30.17
N HIS A 219 -22.31 -0.76 -31.02
CA HIS A 219 -20.95 -0.31 -31.31
C HIS A 219 -20.91 1.14 -31.85
N ASN A 220 -21.73 1.43 -32.85
CA ASN A 220 -21.81 2.77 -33.46
C ASN A 220 -22.47 3.80 -32.53
N ILE A 221 -23.31 3.38 -31.58
CA ILE A 221 -23.93 4.29 -30.61
C ILE A 221 -22.93 4.69 -29.52
N ILE A 222 -22.08 3.76 -29.09
CA ILE A 222 -21.10 3.99 -28.01
C ILE A 222 -19.93 4.87 -28.46
N LEU A 223 -19.47 4.72 -29.70
CA LEU A 223 -18.36 5.51 -30.24
C LEU A 223 -18.75 6.94 -30.63
N GLY A 224 -20.07 7.22 -30.69
CA GLY A 224 -20.63 8.48 -31.16
C GLY A 224 -20.47 8.65 -32.67
#